data_AF-A0A4S2L0Z5-F1
#
_entry.id   AF-A0A4S2L0Z5-F1
#
_cell.length_a   1.000
_cell.length_b   1.000
_cell.length_c   1.000
_cell.angle_alpha   90.00
_cell.angle_beta   90.00
_cell.angle_gamma   90.00
#
_symmetry.space_group_name_H-M   'P 1'
#
loop_
_entity.id
_entity.type
_entity.pdbx_description
1 polymer ?
#
loop_
_entity_poly.entity_id
_entity_poly.type
_entity_poly.pdbx_seq_one_letter_code
_entity_poly.pdbx_strand_id
1 'polypeptide(L)' 'MPILIKLNTEIIIATIGNSKQFIGDTGSPLVANGFQIGIASYYYPCAMGHPNFHARASSSISWIFANLKN' A
#
# COMPACT_ATOMS: atom_id res chain seq x y z
N MET A 1 2.32 5.74 -13.67
CA MET A 1 2.09 6.27 -12.30
C MET A 1 0.82 5.63 -11.76
N PRO A 2 0.82 5.06 -10.54
CA PRO A 2 -0.41 4.50 -9.97
C PRO A 2 -1.44 5.61 -9.74
N ILE A 3 -2.68 5.39 -10.16
CA ILE A 3 -3.78 6.28 -9.81
C ILE A 3 -4.18 5.95 -8.37
N LEU A 4 -3.97 6.90 -7.47
CA LEU A 4 -4.37 6.79 -6.08
C LEU A 4 -5.84 7.13 -5.95
N ILE A 5 -6.64 6.13 -5.58
CA ILE A 5 -8.01 6.39 -5.12
C ILE A 5 -7.95 6.54 -3.62
N LYS A 6 -8.18 7.76 -3.15
CA LYS A 6 -8.38 8.03 -1.73
C LYS A 6 -9.74 7.48 -1.34
N LEU A 7 -9.76 6.23 -0.89
CA LEU A 7 -10.89 5.74 -0.11
C LEU A 7 -10.98 6.59 1.17
N ASN A 8 -12.18 6.86 1.65
CA ASN A 8 -12.43 7.61 2.89
C ASN A 8 -11.96 6.87 4.17
N THR A 9 -11.09 5.88 4.01
CA THR A 9 -10.55 5.07 5.09
C THR A 9 -9.20 5.64 5.52
N GLU A 10 -9.05 5.90 6.80
CA GLU A 10 -7.77 6.35 7.37
C GLU A 10 -6.69 5.24 7.32
N ILE A 11 -7.05 4.00 6.98
CA ILE A 11 -6.19 2.82 7.12
C ILE A 11 -5.79 2.20 5.78
N ILE A 12 -6.58 2.35 4.71
CA ILE A 12 -6.36 1.65 3.43
C ILE A 12 -6.10 2.65 2.28
N ILE A 13 -5.23 2.27 1.36
CA ILE A 13 -5.01 2.92 0.07
C ILE A 13 -5.32 1.92 -1.04
N ALA A 14 -6.10 2.34 -2.03
CA ALA A 14 -6.36 1.57 -3.24
C ALA A 14 -5.63 2.18 -4.44
N THR A 15 -4.98 1.34 -5.22
CA THR A 15 -4.34 1.73 -6.48
C THR A 15 -5.02 1.04 -7.64
N ILE A 16 -5.41 1.80 -8.66
CA ILE A 16 -5.89 1.26 -9.95
C ILE A 16 -4.88 1.58 -11.04
N GLY A 17 -4.58 0.61 -11.90
CA GLY A 17 -3.69 0.76 -13.04
C GLY A 17 -2.97 -0.54 -13.37
N ASN A 18 -2.02 -0.48 -14.30
CA ASN A 18 -1.22 -1.64 -14.74
C ASN A 18 -0.23 -2.16 -13.67
N SER A 19 -0.28 -1.62 -12.45
CA SER A 19 0.46 -2.14 -11.30
C SER A 19 -0.05 -3.53 -10.99
N LYS A 20 0.75 -4.55 -11.30
CA LYS A 20 0.50 -5.93 -10.89
C LYS A 20 1.19 -6.16 -9.56
N GLN A 21 0.43 -6.71 -8.61
CA GLN A 21 0.94 -7.15 -7.32
C GLN A 21 0.78 -8.67 -7.28
N PHE A 22 1.82 -9.37 -6.85
CA PHE A 22 1.86 -10.82 -6.74
C PHE A 22 2.00 -11.25 -5.28
N ILE A 23 1.88 -12.56 -5.01
CA ILE A 23 2.03 -13.13 -3.66
C ILE A 23 3.33 -12.65 -2.99
N GLY A 24 4.43 -12.64 -3.75
CA GLY A 24 5.75 -12.24 -3.25
C GLY A 24 5.91 -10.75 -2.98
N ASP A 25 4.99 -9.90 -3.43
CA ASP A 25 5.06 -8.45 -3.24
C ASP A 25 4.44 -8.02 -1.91
N THR A 26 3.87 -8.93 -1.12
CA THR A 26 3.29 -8.62 0.20
C THR A 26 4.36 -7.99 1.10
N GLY A 27 4.06 -6.84 1.68
CA GLY A 27 5.01 -6.05 2.48
C GLY A 27 5.88 -5.07 1.70
N SER A 28 5.86 -5.08 0.37
CA SER A 28 6.61 -4.14 -0.46
C SER A 28 6.09 -2.69 -0.31
N PRO A 29 6.98 -1.68 -0.48
CA PRO A 29 6.60 -0.27 -0.34
C PRO A 29 5.83 0.26 -1.56
N LEU A 30 4.70 0.91 -1.31
CA LEU A 30 4.04 1.77 -2.29
C LEU A 30 4.61 3.20 -2.16
N VAL A 31 5.33 3.66 -3.17
CA VAL A 31 6.02 4.96 -3.17
C VAL A 31 5.36 5.93 -4.15
N ALA A 32 5.11 7.16 -3.70
CA ALA A 32 4.66 8.28 -4.54
C ALA A 32 5.48 9.52 -4.19
N ASN A 33 5.99 10.23 -5.21
CA ASN A 33 6.81 11.44 -5.05
C ASN A 33 8.00 11.25 -4.07
N GLY A 34 8.63 10.07 -4.07
CA GLY A 34 9.75 9.75 -3.18
C GLY A 34 9.36 9.38 -1.74
N PHE A 35 8.08 9.40 -1.39
CA PHE A 35 7.59 9.01 -0.07
C PHE A 35 6.88 7.68 -0.10
N GLN A 36 7.16 6.81 0.88
CA GLN A 36 6.37 5.60 1.09
C GLN A 36 5.02 5.96 1.72
N ILE A 37 3.95 5.75 0.96
CA ILE A 37 2.59 6.08 1.38
C ILE A 37 1.80 4.85 1.82
N GLY A 38 2.20 3.66 1.38
CA GLY A 38 1.53 2.41 1.73
C GLY A 38 2.45 1.19 1.75
N ILE A 39 1.91 0.10 2.26
CA ILE A 39 2.54 -1.22 2.36
C ILE A 39 1.60 -2.21 1.68
N ALA A 40 2.11 -2.94 0.70
CA ALA A 40 1.40 -3.99 -0.02
C ALA A 40 0.76 -4.99 0.96
N SER A 41 -0.56 -5.16 0.90
CA SER A 41 -1.29 -6.00 1.88
C SER A 41 -2.21 -7.01 1.22
N TYR A 42 -2.99 -6.59 0.21
CA TYR A 42 -3.92 -7.49 -0.47
C TYR A 42 -4.02 -7.16 -1.95
N TYR A 43 -4.09 -8.20 -2.76
CA TYR A 43 -4.26 -8.13 -4.20
C TYR A 43 -5.14 -9.29 -4.66
N TYR A 44 -5.67 -9.16 -5.86
CA TYR A 44 -6.40 -10.25 -6.52
C TYR A 44 -5.44 -11.11 -7.35
N PRO A 45 -5.51 -12.45 -7.23
CA PRO A 45 -4.77 -13.33 -8.13
C PRO A 45 -5.12 -13.00 -9.59
N CYS A 46 -4.11 -12.98 -10.47
CA CYS A 46 -4.27 -12.77 -11.92
C CYS A 46 -4.48 -11.31 -12.40
N ALA A 47 -4.41 -10.30 -11.52
CA ALA A 47 -4.38 -8.87 -11.91
C ALA A 47 -5.43 -8.48 -12.97
N MET A 48 -6.67 -8.97 -12.82
CA MET A 48 -7.77 -8.83 -13.78
C MET A 48 -8.42 -7.43 -13.78
N GLY A 49 -7.63 -6.36 -13.61
CA GLY A 49 -8.15 -4.99 -13.52
C GLY A 49 -8.77 -4.62 -12.17
N HIS A 50 -8.62 -5.48 -11.15
CA HIS A 50 -8.99 -5.15 -9.78
C HIS A 50 -7.98 -4.19 -9.13
N PRO A 51 -8.42 -3.35 -8.18
CA PRO A 51 -7.51 -2.54 -7.38
C PRO A 51 -6.58 -3.41 -6.53
N ASN A 52 -5.35 -2.94 -6.33
CA ASN A 52 -4.49 -3.44 -5.26
C ASN A 52 -4.72 -2.60 -4.00
N PHE A 53 -4.64 -3.26 -2.84
CA PHE A 53 -4.89 -2.66 -1.54
C PHE A 53 -3.63 -2.66 -0.70
N HIS A 54 -3.38 -1.50 -0.10
CA HIS A 54 -2.20 -1.24 0.70
C HIS A 54 -2.61 -0.72 2.07
N ALA A 55 -1.94 -1.19 3.12
CA ALA A 55 -2.04 -0.57 4.43
C ALA A 55 -1.38 0.81 4.37
N ARG A 56 -2.04 1.85 4.89
CA ARG A 56 -1.51 3.21 4.89
C ARG A 56 -0.31 3.28 5.82
N ALA A 57 0.85 3.71 5.31
CA ALA A 57 2.06 3.79 6.13
C ALA A 57 1.84 4.72 7.34
N SER A 58 1.13 5.84 7.15
CA SER A 58 0.87 6.81 8.21
C SER A 58 0.02 6.28 9.36
N SER A 59 -0.83 5.26 9.18
CA SER A 59 -1.61 4.68 10.28
C SER A 59 -0.76 3.87 11.26
N SER A 60 0.44 3.45 10.86
CA SER A 60 1.33 2.62 11.68
C SER A 60 2.52 3.41 12.25
N ILE A 61 2.71 4.67 11.86
CA ILE A 61 3.88 5.49 12.24
C ILE A 61 4.06 5.54 13.77
N SER A 62 3.00 5.82 14.53
CA SER A 62 3.10 5.92 16.00
C SER A 62 3.55 4.61 16.64
N TRP A 63 3.03 3.47 16.16
CA TRP A 63 3.44 2.15 16.64
C TRP A 63 4.89 1.84 16.25
N ILE A 64 5.30 2.17 15.02
CA ILE A 64 6.67 1.99 14.55
C ILE A 64 7.64 2.77 15.44
N PHE A 65 7.38 4.06 15.70
CA PHE A 65 8.24 4.86 16.57
C PHE A 65 8.29 4.37 18.02
N ALA A 66 7.20 3.80 18.53
CA ALA A 66 7.18 3.21 19.87
C ALA A 66 7.98 1.89 19.97
N ASN A 67 8.24 1.20 18.85
CA ASN A 67 8.87 -0.13 18.83
C ASN A 67 10.21 -0.18 18.07
N LEU A 68 10.64 0.92 17.45
CA LEU A 68 11.97 1.05 16.89
C LEU A 68 12.99 0.95 18.03
N LYS A 69 13.71 -0.18 18.09
CA LYS A 69 14.88 -0.34 18.96
C LYS A 69 16.08 0.28 18.25
N ASN A 70 16.80 1.13 18.97
CA ASN A 70 18.10 1.66 18.52
C ASN A 70 19.12 0.54 18.36
#